data_AF-A0A2S5ZF29-F1
#
_entry.id   AF-A0A2S5ZF29-F1
#
_cell.length_a   1.000
_cell.length_b   1.000
_cell.length_c   1.000
_cell.angle_alpha   90.00
_cell.angle_beta   90.00
_cell.angle_gamma   90.00
#
_symmetry.space_group_name_H-M   'P 1'
#
loop_
_entity.id
_entity.type
_entity.pdbx_description
1 polymer ?
#
loop_
_entity_poly.entity_id
_entity_poly.type
_entity_poly.pdbx_seq_one_letter_code
_entity_poly.pdbx_strand_id
1 'polypeptide(L)'
;MVEWKSSLQMKAWHWPSAILIGALIGVVIGCVQLLVFSDQRHTASLKLYERVLFDEFWEAAPPSLLRAELRRSELSSQGSVKKEQRDVVVAELLNGWFRLIDGTLFRFAIDEALKSGSISRDIQRYARLNKGYADGLNQRSISFQVVGGDESVVEQELERWVASVQETSTLQAHSAVKSWLSRKASSLEALSEGNGAALSEDARFEFKQMAAEFHNAADSFPLIEPFQAALSEVEVYSHPRTWAPRMALWALIGAVIGGVLLLGFRAKRAG
;
A
#
# COMPACT_ATOMS: atom_id res chain seq x y z
N MET A 1 -17.62 -77.52 26.46
CA MET A 1 -18.07 -76.15 26.13
C MET A 1 -17.18 -75.20 26.92
N VAL A 2 -16.71 -74.12 26.28
CA VAL A 2 -15.85 -73.05 26.85
C VAL A 2 -14.35 -73.34 26.87
N GLU A 3 -13.68 -73.16 25.74
CA GLU A 3 -12.25 -72.76 25.68
C GLU A 3 -11.94 -72.04 24.35
N TRP A 4 -12.76 -71.04 24.00
CA TRP A 4 -12.58 -70.22 22.78
C TRP A 4 -12.55 -68.71 23.06
N LYS A 5 -12.58 -68.29 24.33
CA LYS A 5 -12.69 -66.88 24.71
C LYS A 5 -11.36 -66.17 24.99
N SER A 6 -10.26 -66.90 25.23
CA SER A 6 -8.98 -66.30 25.64
C SER A 6 -8.06 -65.88 24.48
N SER A 7 -8.15 -66.50 23.30
CA SER A 7 -7.27 -66.18 22.16
C SER A 7 -7.70 -64.97 21.32
N LEU A 8 -8.98 -64.59 21.40
CA LEU A 8 -9.53 -63.39 20.74
C LEU A 8 -9.27 -62.11 21.54
N GLN A 9 -9.25 -62.18 22.87
CA GLN A 9 -8.95 -61.02 23.73
C GLN A 9 -7.48 -60.56 23.60
N MET A 10 -6.52 -61.49 23.48
CA MET A 10 -5.10 -61.13 23.25
C MET A 10 -4.85 -60.56 21.85
N LYS A 11 -5.62 -60.95 20.82
CA LYS A 11 -5.43 -60.49 19.43
C LYS A 11 -5.97 -59.07 19.15
N ALA A 12 -6.93 -58.60 19.94
CA ALA A 12 -7.51 -57.27 19.85
C ALA A 12 -6.70 -56.20 20.62
N TRP A 13 -5.95 -56.60 21.66
CA TRP A 13 -5.18 -55.66 22.50
C TRP A 13 -3.96 -55.03 21.82
N HIS A 14 -3.42 -55.66 20.76
CA HIS A 14 -2.25 -55.15 20.06
C HIS A 14 -2.57 -54.11 18.97
N TRP A 15 -3.83 -54.00 18.57
CA TRP A 15 -4.28 -53.04 17.58
C TRP A 15 -4.28 -51.60 18.14
N PRO A 16 -4.93 -51.34 19.28
CA PRO A 16 -4.90 -50.02 19.90
C PRO A 16 -3.47 -49.60 20.25
N SER A 17 -2.64 -50.51 20.75
CA SER A 17 -1.27 -50.17 21.16
C SER A 17 -0.37 -49.80 19.98
N ALA A 18 -0.44 -50.50 18.85
CA ALA A 18 0.35 -50.15 17.67
C ALA A 18 -0.13 -48.88 16.99
N ILE A 19 -1.45 -48.63 16.97
CA ILE A 19 -2.03 -47.37 16.48
C ILE A 19 -1.56 -46.21 17.38
N LEU A 20 -1.55 -46.42 18.71
CA LEU A 20 -1.08 -45.43 19.69
C LEU A 20 0.43 -45.15 19.53
N ILE A 21 1.25 -46.19 19.36
CA ILE A 21 2.70 -46.06 19.13
C ILE A 21 2.96 -45.33 17.80
N GLY A 22 2.24 -45.69 16.74
CA GLY A 22 2.33 -45.02 15.45
C GLY A 22 1.95 -43.54 15.56
N ALA A 23 0.86 -43.22 16.26
CA ALA A 23 0.45 -41.84 16.52
C ALA A 23 1.51 -41.07 17.30
N LEU A 24 2.11 -41.69 18.31
CA LEU A 24 3.16 -41.07 19.12
C LEU A 24 4.42 -40.75 18.29
N ILE A 25 4.85 -41.68 17.43
CA ILE A 25 5.96 -41.47 16.49
C ILE A 25 5.61 -40.33 15.51
N GLY A 26 4.38 -40.31 15.00
CA GLY A 26 3.86 -39.22 14.18
C GLY A 26 3.96 -37.87 14.87
N VAL A 27 3.53 -37.76 16.13
CA VAL A 27 3.66 -36.53 16.93
C VAL A 27 5.13 -36.11 17.05
N VAL A 28 6.05 -37.03 17.34
CA VAL A 28 7.49 -36.73 17.46
C VAL A 28 8.07 -36.23 16.14
N ILE A 29 7.74 -36.85 15.01
CA ILE A 29 8.15 -36.39 13.67
C ILE A 29 7.56 -35.00 13.39
N GLY A 30 6.29 -34.78 13.73
CA GLY A 30 5.64 -33.48 13.64
C GLY A 30 6.38 -32.41 14.46
N CYS A 31 6.81 -32.73 15.69
CA CYS A 31 7.63 -31.87 16.53
C CYS A 31 8.96 -31.52 15.85
N VAL A 32 9.70 -32.53 15.37
CA VAL A 32 11.01 -32.33 14.74
C VAL A 32 10.87 -31.50 13.46
N GLN A 33 9.88 -31.79 12.62
CA GLN A 33 9.66 -31.02 11.39
C GLN A 33 9.25 -29.57 11.70
N LEU A 34 8.44 -29.35 12.74
CA LEU A 34 8.12 -28.00 13.21
C LEU A 34 9.38 -27.27 13.70
N LEU A 35 10.27 -27.94 14.44
CA LEU A 35 11.52 -27.33 14.90
C LEU A 35 12.50 -27.01 13.77
N VAL A 36 12.52 -27.83 12.71
CA VAL A 36 13.50 -27.73 11.60
C VAL A 36 12.99 -26.86 10.44
N PHE A 37 11.68 -26.78 10.19
CA PHE A 37 11.12 -26.15 8.97
C PHE A 37 10.03 -25.11 9.24
N SER A 38 9.72 -24.78 10.49
CA SER A 38 8.74 -23.73 10.81
C SER A 38 9.45 -22.41 11.10
N ASP A 39 9.91 -21.73 10.05
CA ASP A 39 10.40 -20.37 10.20
C ASP A 39 9.24 -19.48 10.69
N GLN A 40 9.49 -18.81 11.81
CA GLN A 40 8.55 -17.85 12.39
C GLN A 40 8.41 -16.70 11.40
N ARG A 41 7.18 -16.37 11.02
CA ARG A 41 6.93 -15.22 10.14
C ARG A 41 6.55 -14.01 10.96
N HIS A 42 7.24 -12.92 10.67
CA HIS A 42 7.01 -11.59 11.19
C HIS A 42 6.37 -10.74 10.10
N THR A 43 5.41 -9.93 10.51
CA THR A 43 4.75 -8.95 9.63
C THR A 43 4.96 -7.57 10.23
N ALA A 44 5.65 -6.69 9.52
CA ALA A 44 5.70 -5.27 9.84
C ALA A 44 4.63 -4.54 9.01
N SER A 45 3.89 -3.61 9.60
CA SER A 45 2.93 -2.79 8.86
C SER A 45 2.93 -1.32 9.25
N LEU A 46 2.69 -0.46 8.27
CA LEU A 46 2.61 1.00 8.42
C LEU A 46 1.55 1.55 7.47
N LYS A 47 0.86 2.62 7.88
CA LYS A 47 -0.13 3.30 7.04
C LYS A 47 0.31 4.74 6.78
N LEU A 48 0.38 5.11 5.50
CA LEU A 48 0.49 6.51 5.10
C LEU A 48 -0.90 7.05 4.83
N TYR A 49 -1.23 8.15 5.48
CA TYR A 49 -2.48 8.85 5.26
C TYR A 49 -2.24 9.96 4.25
N GLU A 50 -3.22 10.15 3.37
CA GLU A 50 -3.33 11.37 2.58
C GLU A 50 -3.35 12.53 3.57
N ARG A 51 -2.23 13.27 3.63
CA ARG A 51 -2.25 14.58 4.28
C ARG A 51 -3.26 15.39 3.49
N VAL A 52 -4.18 16.06 4.18
CA VAL A 52 -5.11 17.00 3.55
C VAL A 52 -4.28 18.18 3.07
N LEU A 53 -3.57 17.97 1.96
CA LEU A 53 -2.50 18.81 1.41
C LEU A 53 -3.03 20.01 0.66
N PHE A 54 -4.32 20.26 0.76
CA PHE A 54 -4.90 21.44 0.17
C PHE A 54 -4.18 22.69 0.68
N ASP A 55 -3.95 22.80 1.99
CA ASP A 55 -3.51 24.06 2.56
C ASP A 55 -2.07 24.43 2.15
N GLU A 56 -1.12 23.50 2.23
CA GLU A 56 0.31 23.78 1.92
C GLU A 56 0.56 24.05 0.43
N PHE A 57 -0.14 23.34 -0.46
CA PHE A 57 -0.06 23.61 -1.89
C PHE A 57 -0.72 24.95 -2.23
N TRP A 58 -1.81 25.30 -1.57
CA TRP A 58 -2.45 26.60 -1.74
C TRP A 58 -1.64 27.75 -1.16
N GLU A 59 -0.89 27.55 -0.07
CA GLU A 59 0.08 28.52 0.46
C GLU A 59 1.20 28.80 -0.54
N ALA A 60 1.63 27.78 -1.29
CA ALA A 60 2.64 27.91 -2.33
C ALA A 60 2.08 28.31 -3.72
N ALA A 61 0.76 28.46 -3.87
CA ALA A 61 0.13 28.76 -5.14
C ALA A 61 0.32 30.25 -5.53
N PRO A 62 0.43 30.56 -6.84
CA PRO A 62 0.41 31.93 -7.32
C PRO A 62 -0.82 32.72 -6.80
N PRO A 63 -0.68 34.00 -6.41
CA PRO A 63 -1.80 34.82 -5.91
C PRO A 63 -3.00 34.90 -6.86
N SER A 64 -2.76 34.84 -8.17
CA SER A 64 -3.79 34.77 -9.20
C SER A 64 -4.61 33.48 -9.17
N LEU A 65 -4.01 32.33 -8.83
CA LEU A 65 -4.75 31.08 -8.63
C LEU A 65 -5.62 31.14 -7.38
N LEU A 66 -5.11 31.73 -6.30
CA LEU A 66 -5.90 31.95 -5.07
C LEU A 66 -7.11 32.85 -5.33
N ARG A 67 -6.91 33.98 -6.04
CA ARG A 67 -7.99 34.86 -6.48
C ARG A 67 -9.00 34.14 -7.40
N ALA A 68 -8.51 33.24 -8.26
CA ALA A 68 -9.37 32.42 -9.12
C ALA A 68 -10.23 31.44 -8.31
N GLU A 69 -9.67 30.80 -7.27
CA GLU A 69 -10.42 29.89 -6.41
C GLU A 69 -11.53 30.62 -5.64
N LEU A 70 -11.27 31.83 -5.13
CA LEU A 70 -12.30 32.66 -4.48
C LEU A 70 -13.47 33.00 -5.43
N ARG A 71 -13.21 33.03 -6.74
CA ARG A 71 -14.20 33.27 -7.80
C ARG A 71 -14.69 31.98 -8.47
N ARG A 72 -14.36 30.80 -7.92
CA ARG A 72 -14.65 29.51 -8.57
C ARG A 72 -16.13 29.31 -8.88
N SER A 73 -17.02 29.71 -7.98
CA SER A 73 -18.46 29.67 -8.21
C SER A 73 -18.82 30.50 -9.45
N GLU A 74 -18.36 31.74 -9.54
CA GLU A 74 -18.57 32.63 -10.69
C GLU A 74 -18.00 32.06 -12.00
N LEU A 75 -16.80 31.49 -11.96
CA LEU A 75 -16.12 30.90 -13.11
C LEU A 75 -16.84 29.61 -13.61
N SER A 76 -17.47 28.88 -12.71
CA SER A 76 -18.19 27.62 -12.99
C SER A 76 -19.67 27.81 -13.32
N SER A 77 -20.35 28.77 -12.67
CA SER A 77 -21.78 29.03 -12.81
C SER A 77 -22.05 30.23 -13.72
N GLN A 78 -21.80 30.09 -15.01
CA GLN A 78 -22.39 30.99 -16.02
C GLN A 78 -22.75 30.20 -17.28
N GLY A 79 -24.02 29.81 -17.34
CA GLY A 79 -24.68 29.40 -18.58
C GLY A 79 -24.99 30.63 -19.43
N SER A 80 -24.54 30.62 -20.68
CA SER A 80 -24.97 31.48 -21.81
C SER A 80 -24.46 32.92 -21.95
N VAL A 81 -23.80 33.54 -20.96
CA VAL A 81 -23.16 34.85 -21.18
C VAL A 81 -21.80 34.65 -21.86
N LYS A 82 -21.48 35.46 -22.88
CA LYS A 82 -20.17 35.46 -23.54
C LYS A 82 -19.08 35.57 -22.47
N LYS A 83 -18.41 34.46 -22.16
CA LYS A 83 -17.27 34.46 -21.25
C LYS A 83 -16.20 35.32 -21.87
N GLU A 84 -15.73 36.32 -21.13
CA GLU A 84 -14.52 37.02 -21.52
C GLU A 84 -13.39 36.00 -21.64
N GLN A 85 -12.58 36.11 -22.69
CA GLN A 85 -11.48 35.19 -22.95
C GLN A 85 -10.56 35.03 -21.72
N ARG A 86 -10.44 36.10 -20.93
CA ARG A 86 -9.72 36.14 -19.66
C ARG A 86 -10.26 35.16 -18.63
N ASP A 87 -11.56 35.16 -18.37
CA ASP A 87 -12.16 34.26 -17.38
C ASP A 87 -12.08 32.79 -17.82
N VAL A 88 -12.08 32.52 -19.13
CA VAL A 88 -11.82 31.17 -19.66
C VAL A 88 -10.41 30.70 -19.31
N VAL A 89 -9.39 31.52 -19.57
CA VAL A 89 -7.99 31.20 -19.26
C VAL A 89 -7.80 30.99 -17.76
N VAL A 90 -8.39 31.86 -16.93
CA VAL A 90 -8.31 31.75 -15.46
C VAL A 90 -8.96 30.46 -14.97
N ALA A 91 -10.14 30.09 -15.50
CA ALA A 91 -10.80 28.83 -15.15
C ALA A 91 -9.98 27.60 -15.60
N GLU A 92 -9.32 27.66 -16.76
CA GLU A 92 -8.44 26.59 -17.23
C GLU A 92 -7.19 26.43 -16.35
N LEU A 93 -6.59 27.53 -15.90
CA LEU A 93 -5.47 27.49 -14.96
C LEU A 93 -5.88 26.86 -13.63
N LEU A 94 -7.04 27.25 -13.10
CA LEU A 94 -7.58 26.71 -11.85
C LEU A 94 -7.87 25.21 -11.96
N ASN A 95 -8.57 24.79 -13.01
CA ASN A 95 -8.82 23.36 -13.25
C ASN A 95 -7.51 22.58 -13.49
N GLY A 96 -6.54 23.19 -14.17
CA GLY A 96 -5.22 22.62 -14.40
C GLY A 96 -4.46 22.41 -13.09
N TRP A 97 -4.55 23.36 -12.16
CA TRP A 97 -3.97 23.27 -10.82
C TRP A 97 -4.55 22.10 -10.03
N PHE A 98 -5.88 21.97 -9.98
CA PHE A 98 -6.52 20.83 -9.32
C PHE A 98 -6.13 19.48 -9.91
N ARG A 99 -6.07 19.37 -11.25
CA ARG A 99 -5.66 18.13 -11.92
C ARG A 99 -4.19 17.80 -11.66
N LEU A 100 -3.34 18.80 -11.61
CA LEU A 100 -1.92 18.65 -11.30
C LEU A 100 -1.77 18.08 -9.89
N ILE A 101 -2.35 18.76 -8.90
CA ILE A 101 -2.37 18.32 -7.49
C ILE A 101 -2.87 16.88 -7.40
N ASP A 102 -4.01 16.55 -8.03
CA ASP A 102 -4.57 15.20 -7.94
C ASP A 102 -3.63 14.12 -8.54
N GLY A 103 -3.02 14.44 -9.69
CA GLY A 103 -2.09 13.54 -10.36
C GLY A 103 -0.77 13.35 -9.63
N THR A 104 -0.17 14.44 -9.13
CA THR A 104 1.17 14.43 -8.54
C THR A 104 1.15 13.98 -7.08
N LEU A 105 0.14 14.35 -6.31
CA LEU A 105 0.06 13.99 -4.90
C LEU A 105 -0.42 12.58 -4.68
N PHE A 106 -1.37 12.13 -5.50
CA PHE A 106 -2.09 10.91 -5.16
C PHE A 106 -1.78 9.80 -6.13
N ARG A 107 -1.96 10.04 -7.43
CA ARG A 107 -1.82 8.95 -8.40
C ARG A 107 -0.40 8.42 -8.46
N PHE A 108 0.60 9.30 -8.55
CA PHE A 108 1.99 8.87 -8.68
C PHE A 108 2.46 8.02 -7.48
N ALA A 109 2.21 8.49 -6.27
CA ALA A 109 2.66 7.79 -5.06
C ALA A 109 1.91 6.47 -4.82
N ILE A 110 0.62 6.41 -5.17
CA ILE A 110 -0.13 5.15 -5.18
C ILE A 110 0.48 4.17 -6.17
N ASP A 111 0.76 4.63 -7.39
CA ASP A 111 1.39 3.80 -8.42
C ASP A 111 2.78 3.33 -7.95
N GLU A 112 3.56 4.19 -7.27
CA GLU A 112 4.88 3.85 -6.73
C GLU A 112 4.81 2.82 -5.59
N ALA A 113 3.86 2.97 -4.67
CA ALA A 113 3.61 1.99 -3.62
C ALA A 113 3.15 0.64 -4.19
N LEU A 114 2.33 0.64 -5.25
CA LEU A 114 1.78 -0.58 -5.85
C LEU A 114 2.75 -1.31 -6.78
N LYS A 115 3.91 -0.72 -7.13
CA LYS A 115 4.98 -1.43 -7.88
C LYS A 115 5.63 -2.58 -7.10
N SER A 116 5.21 -2.86 -5.87
CA SER A 116 5.83 -3.86 -5.02
C SER A 116 5.69 -5.30 -5.53
N GLY A 117 6.79 -6.04 -5.44
CA GLY A 117 6.91 -7.48 -5.65
C GLY A 117 7.88 -8.11 -4.63
N SER A 118 8.16 -9.41 -4.73
CA SER A 118 9.12 -10.10 -3.86
C SER A 118 10.54 -9.53 -4.06
N ILE A 119 11.15 -9.00 -3.00
CA ILE A 119 12.55 -8.51 -3.01
C ILE A 119 13.52 -9.70 -3.01
N SER A 120 13.17 -10.75 -2.27
CA SER A 120 13.92 -11.99 -2.13
C SER A 120 12.96 -13.16 -1.87
N ARG A 121 13.47 -14.39 -1.79
CA ARG A 121 12.64 -15.57 -1.43
C ARG A 121 11.99 -15.43 -0.05
N ASP A 122 12.60 -14.66 0.84
CA ASP A 122 12.28 -14.63 2.27
C ASP A 122 11.60 -13.33 2.71
N ILE A 123 11.49 -12.33 1.83
CA ILE A 123 10.86 -11.03 2.12
C ILE A 123 9.85 -10.67 1.03
N GLN A 124 8.62 -10.42 1.45
CA GLN A 124 7.50 -10.04 0.59
C GLN A 124 6.94 -8.69 1.00
N ARG A 125 6.76 -7.79 0.02
CA ARG A 125 6.14 -6.48 0.20
C ARG A 125 4.70 -6.51 -0.33
N TYR A 126 3.80 -5.87 0.38
CA TYR A 126 2.41 -5.70 0.00
C TYR A 126 1.99 -4.25 0.25
N ALA A 127 1.34 -3.63 -0.74
CA ALA A 127 0.70 -2.34 -0.58
C ALA A 127 -0.78 -2.45 -0.92
N ARG A 128 -1.61 -1.71 -0.19
CA ARG A 128 -3.06 -1.64 -0.44
C ARG A 128 -3.54 -0.21 -0.33
N LEU A 129 -4.23 0.25 -1.38
CA LEU A 129 -5.02 1.47 -1.33
C LEU A 129 -6.33 1.21 -0.58
N ASN A 130 -6.54 1.97 0.49
CA ASN A 130 -7.81 2.03 1.20
C ASN A 130 -8.50 3.36 0.87
N LYS A 131 -9.81 3.29 0.66
CA LYS A 131 -10.68 4.47 0.56
C LYS A 131 -11.63 4.43 1.74
N GLY A 132 -11.72 5.52 2.50
CA GLY A 132 -12.58 5.54 3.67
C GLY A 132 -12.73 6.94 4.27
N TYR A 133 -13.61 7.04 5.24
CA TYR A 133 -13.73 8.23 6.07
C TYR A 133 -12.77 8.10 7.26
N ALA A 134 -11.82 9.01 7.37
CA ALA A 134 -10.95 9.18 8.53
C ALA A 134 -11.07 10.62 9.01
N ASP A 135 -11.27 10.80 10.33
CA ASP A 135 -11.43 12.11 10.97
C ASP A 135 -12.50 13.02 10.33
N GLY A 136 -13.60 12.42 9.86
CA GLY A 136 -14.72 13.15 9.24
C GLY A 136 -14.49 13.59 7.79
N LEU A 137 -13.34 13.27 7.19
CA LEU A 137 -13.01 13.58 5.81
C LEU A 137 -12.90 12.29 4.99
N ASN A 138 -13.32 12.36 3.72
CA ASN A 138 -13.12 11.27 2.77
C ASN A 138 -11.64 11.27 2.37
N GLN A 139 -10.84 10.39 2.98
CA GLN A 139 -9.39 10.35 2.82
C GLN A 139 -8.96 9.01 2.19
N ARG A 140 -7.94 9.06 1.34
CA ARG A 140 -7.24 7.86 0.89
C ARG A 140 -6.12 7.53 1.86
N SER A 141 -5.84 6.25 2.06
CA SER A 141 -4.65 5.81 2.78
C SER A 141 -4.02 4.63 2.08
N ILE A 142 -2.70 4.51 2.20
CA ILE A 142 -1.94 3.39 1.67
C ILE A 142 -1.42 2.59 2.86
N SER A 143 -1.87 1.35 2.98
CA SER A 143 -1.28 0.38 3.90
C SER A 143 -0.07 -0.28 3.25
N PHE A 144 1.06 -0.23 3.93
CA PHE A 144 2.29 -0.95 3.60
C PHE A 144 2.44 -2.13 4.57
N GLN A 145 2.86 -3.27 4.04
CA GLN A 145 3.11 -4.47 4.82
C GLN A 145 4.33 -5.20 4.27
N VAL A 146 5.23 -5.61 5.16
CA VAL A 146 6.37 -6.46 4.84
C VAL A 146 6.28 -7.74 5.66
N VAL A 147 6.44 -8.88 5.01
CA VAL A 147 6.40 -10.20 5.63
C VAL A 147 7.73 -10.92 5.40
N GLY A 148 8.30 -11.48 6.46
CA GLY A 148 9.59 -12.19 6.40
C GLY A 148 9.89 -13.03 7.64
N GLY A 149 11.07 -13.64 7.67
CA GLY A 149 11.49 -14.58 8.72
C GLY A 149 12.13 -13.94 9.96
N ASP A 150 12.52 -12.67 9.89
CA ASP A 150 13.22 -11.93 10.94
C ASP A 150 12.53 -10.59 11.19
N GLU A 151 12.19 -10.31 12.44
CA GLU A 151 11.55 -9.09 12.93
C GLU A 151 12.31 -7.81 12.55
N SER A 152 13.60 -7.76 12.86
CA SER A 152 14.44 -6.58 12.61
C SER A 152 14.58 -6.28 11.12
N VAL A 153 14.62 -7.35 10.31
CA VAL A 153 14.73 -7.23 8.85
C VAL A 153 13.44 -6.72 8.24
N VAL A 154 12.27 -7.22 8.69
CA VAL A 154 10.98 -6.76 8.13
C VAL A 154 10.65 -5.33 8.51
N GLU A 155 11.00 -4.90 9.71
CA GLU A 155 10.82 -3.52 10.18
C GLU A 155 11.73 -2.57 9.38
N GLN A 156 13.03 -2.83 9.33
CA GLN A 156 13.98 -2.01 8.58
C GLN A 156 13.63 -1.95 7.09
N GLU A 157 13.15 -3.05 6.52
CA GLU A 157 12.71 -3.10 5.13
C GLU A 157 11.46 -2.24 4.89
N LEU A 158 10.48 -2.30 5.79
CA LEU A 158 9.27 -1.49 5.72
C LEU A 158 9.63 -0.01 5.77
N GLU A 159 10.45 0.41 6.74
CA GLU A 159 10.90 1.80 6.87
C GLU A 159 11.62 2.28 5.62
N ARG A 160 12.58 1.50 5.12
CA ARG A 160 13.35 1.84 3.91
C ARG A 160 12.45 1.99 2.70
N TRP A 161 11.49 1.08 2.53
CA TRP A 161 10.58 1.12 1.40
C TRP A 161 9.64 2.32 1.47
N VAL A 162 9.05 2.60 2.64
CA VAL A 162 8.18 3.76 2.87
C VAL A 162 8.95 5.06 2.61
N ALA A 163 10.17 5.19 3.15
CA ALA A 163 11.03 6.35 2.93
C ALA A 163 11.35 6.55 1.44
N SER A 164 11.66 5.47 0.71
CA SER A 164 11.93 5.53 -0.74
C SER A 164 10.71 5.99 -1.54
N VAL A 165 9.51 5.52 -1.20
CA VAL A 165 8.26 5.96 -1.84
C VAL A 165 7.99 7.43 -1.54
N GLN A 166 8.17 7.87 -0.29
CA GLN A 166 7.99 9.27 0.10
C GLN A 166 8.99 10.19 -0.61
N GLU A 167 10.27 9.85 -0.63
CA GLU A 167 11.32 10.62 -1.31
C GLU A 167 11.02 10.75 -2.80
N THR A 168 10.78 9.63 -3.49
CA THR A 168 10.50 9.63 -4.93
C THR A 168 9.24 10.42 -5.26
N SER A 169 8.18 10.27 -4.44
CA SER A 169 6.93 11.01 -4.63
C SER A 169 7.10 12.51 -4.40
N THR A 170 7.89 12.90 -3.40
CA THR A 170 8.19 14.29 -3.09
C THR A 170 8.96 14.96 -4.22
N LEU A 171 10.02 14.30 -4.72
CA LEU A 171 10.82 14.78 -5.84
C LEU A 171 9.98 14.91 -7.13
N GLN A 172 9.15 13.91 -7.41
CA GLN A 172 8.28 13.92 -8.58
C GLN A 172 7.22 15.04 -8.49
N ALA A 173 6.57 15.21 -7.34
CA ALA A 173 5.57 16.25 -7.14
C ALA A 173 6.21 17.64 -7.27
N HIS A 174 7.36 17.86 -6.65
CA HIS A 174 8.11 19.11 -6.73
C HIS A 174 8.49 19.46 -8.17
N SER A 175 9.10 18.51 -8.89
CA SER A 175 9.50 18.69 -10.28
C SER A 175 8.32 18.96 -11.20
N ALA A 176 7.23 18.19 -11.04
CA ALA A 176 6.04 18.33 -11.85
C ALA A 176 5.33 19.68 -11.64
N VAL A 177 5.25 20.14 -10.39
CA VAL A 177 4.62 21.42 -10.06
C VAL A 177 5.44 22.60 -10.56
N LYS A 178 6.76 22.62 -10.30
CA LYS A 178 7.65 23.64 -10.87
C LYS A 178 7.55 23.70 -12.39
N SER A 179 7.63 22.54 -13.05
CA SER A 179 7.53 22.44 -14.50
C SER A 179 6.18 22.96 -15.03
N TRP A 180 5.08 22.65 -14.34
CA TRP A 180 3.75 23.16 -14.73
C TRP A 180 3.66 24.68 -14.55
N LEU A 181 4.11 25.22 -13.41
CA LEU A 181 4.11 26.65 -13.13
C LEU A 181 4.92 27.42 -14.18
N SER A 182 6.14 26.98 -14.49
CA SER A 182 6.98 27.62 -15.52
C SER A 182 6.32 27.60 -16.90
N ARG A 183 5.73 26.47 -17.32
CA ARG A 183 5.02 26.39 -18.61
C ARG A 183 3.82 27.34 -18.66
N LYS A 184 3.08 27.48 -17.55
CA LYS A 184 1.93 28.39 -17.47
C LYS A 184 2.37 29.85 -17.43
N ALA A 185 3.47 30.18 -16.77
CA ALA A 185 4.09 31.50 -16.85
C ALA A 185 4.38 31.90 -18.30
N SER A 186 5.09 31.05 -19.07
CA SER A 186 5.40 31.32 -20.47
C SER A 186 4.15 31.42 -21.36
N SER A 187 3.11 30.61 -21.08
CA SER A 187 1.85 30.69 -21.83
C SER A 187 1.12 32.01 -21.58
N LEU A 188 1.12 32.49 -20.34
CA LEU A 188 0.54 33.77 -19.94
C LEU A 188 1.31 34.96 -20.52
N GLU A 189 2.64 34.88 -20.54
CA GLU A 189 3.50 35.88 -21.14
C GLU A 189 3.21 36.02 -22.64
N ALA A 190 3.12 34.91 -23.38
CA ALA A 190 2.76 34.92 -24.79
C ALA A 190 1.37 35.54 -25.05
N LEU A 191 0.38 35.27 -24.19
CA LEU A 191 -0.95 35.90 -24.27
C LEU A 191 -0.87 37.42 -24.03
N SER A 192 -0.01 37.87 -23.11
CA SER A 192 0.19 39.30 -22.82
C SER A 192 0.82 40.06 -23.99
N GLU A 193 1.69 39.40 -24.76
CA GLU A 193 2.32 39.96 -25.97
C GLU A 193 1.38 40.02 -27.18
N GLY A 194 0.16 39.49 -27.06
CA GLY A 194 -0.85 39.51 -28.12
C GLY A 194 -0.81 38.31 -29.06
N ASN A 195 -0.07 37.25 -28.74
CA ASN A 195 -0.14 35.99 -29.48
C ASN A 195 -1.44 35.24 -29.11
N GLY A 196 -2.43 35.26 -30.02
CA GLY A 196 -3.55 34.29 -30.00
C GLY A 196 -4.97 34.84 -29.77
N ALA A 197 -5.18 36.11 -29.40
CA ALA A 197 -6.53 36.70 -29.32
C ALA A 197 -6.54 38.24 -29.29
N ALA A 198 -7.64 38.87 -29.72
CA ALA A 198 -7.90 40.29 -29.53
C ALA A 198 -8.27 40.59 -28.06
N LEU A 199 -7.27 40.56 -27.19
CA LEU A 199 -7.37 40.91 -25.77
C LEU A 199 -7.32 42.43 -25.59
N SER A 200 -8.10 42.96 -24.64
CA SER A 200 -8.00 44.34 -24.18
C SER A 200 -6.61 44.61 -23.56
N GLU A 201 -6.18 45.87 -23.52
CA GLU A 201 -4.92 46.25 -22.89
C GLU A 201 -4.88 45.87 -21.41
N ASP A 202 -6.00 46.04 -20.69
CA ASP A 202 -6.14 45.63 -19.30
C ASP A 202 -5.93 44.12 -19.11
N ALA A 203 -6.52 43.29 -19.97
CA ALA A 203 -6.36 41.84 -19.89
C ALA A 203 -4.91 41.40 -20.20
N ARG A 204 -4.24 42.09 -21.12
CA ARG A 204 -2.81 41.83 -21.41
C ARG A 204 -1.94 42.21 -20.21
N PHE A 205 -2.20 43.34 -19.57
CA PHE A 205 -1.48 43.76 -18.38
C PHE A 205 -1.69 42.76 -17.23
N GLU A 206 -2.92 42.30 -17.00
CA GLU A 206 -3.21 41.25 -16.02
C GLU A 206 -2.43 39.97 -16.32
N PHE A 207 -2.44 39.47 -17.57
CA PHE A 207 -1.70 38.27 -17.93
C PHE A 207 -0.19 38.41 -17.74
N LYS A 208 0.37 39.58 -18.00
CA LYS A 208 1.78 39.87 -17.71
C LYS A 208 2.07 39.77 -16.21
N GLN A 209 1.20 40.33 -15.37
CA GLN A 209 1.33 40.23 -13.92
C GLN A 209 1.21 38.77 -13.44
N MET A 210 0.22 38.03 -13.95
CA MET A 210 0.04 36.61 -13.65
C MET A 210 1.26 35.78 -14.07
N ALA A 211 1.84 36.05 -15.23
CA ALA A 211 3.06 35.36 -15.69
C ALA A 211 4.20 35.53 -14.68
N ALA A 212 4.42 36.74 -14.18
CA ALA A 212 5.43 37.01 -13.15
C ALA A 212 5.14 36.29 -11.83
N GLU A 213 3.88 36.26 -11.39
CA GLU A 213 3.46 35.51 -10.20
C GLU A 213 3.76 34.00 -10.34
N PHE A 214 3.45 33.42 -11.51
CA PHE A 214 3.71 32.01 -11.78
C PHE A 214 5.21 31.70 -11.88
N HIS A 215 6.00 32.61 -12.47
CA HIS A 215 7.45 32.46 -12.54
C HIS A 215 8.07 32.47 -11.13
N ASN A 216 7.71 33.47 -10.31
CA ASN A 216 8.17 33.57 -8.93
C ASN A 216 7.79 32.32 -8.12
N ALA A 217 6.55 31.83 -8.26
CA ALA A 217 6.12 30.62 -7.58
C ALA A 217 6.88 29.38 -8.06
N ALA A 218 7.23 29.28 -9.35
CA ALA A 218 8.05 28.18 -9.86
C ALA A 218 9.47 28.20 -9.30
N ASP A 219 10.07 29.39 -9.18
CA ASP A 219 11.43 29.55 -8.68
C ASP A 219 11.52 29.22 -7.19
N SER A 220 10.56 29.72 -6.40
CA SER A 220 10.54 29.58 -4.94
C SER A 220 9.71 28.40 -4.40
N PHE A 221 9.18 27.52 -5.28
CA PHE A 221 8.29 26.44 -4.85
C PHE A 221 8.96 25.55 -3.77
N PRO A 222 8.38 25.45 -2.56
CA PRO A 222 8.95 24.66 -1.47
C PRO A 222 8.84 23.17 -1.74
N LEU A 223 9.69 22.38 -1.10
CA LEU A 223 9.54 20.94 -1.09
C LEU A 223 8.36 20.58 -0.17
N ILE A 224 7.28 20.06 -0.74
CA ILE A 224 6.07 19.67 0.02
C ILE A 224 5.95 18.15 0.00
N GLU A 225 5.83 17.55 1.19
CA GLU A 225 5.70 16.11 1.35
C GLU A 225 4.27 15.64 1.06
N PRO A 226 4.07 14.69 0.13
CA PRO A 226 2.74 14.27 -0.30
C PRO A 226 1.97 13.39 0.71
N PHE A 227 2.63 12.94 1.77
CA PHE A 227 2.01 12.12 2.82
C PHE A 227 2.48 12.56 4.19
N GLN A 228 1.56 12.59 5.15
CA GLN A 228 1.94 12.56 6.56
C GLN A 228 2.21 11.10 6.91
N ALA A 229 3.41 10.82 7.42
CA ALA A 229 3.62 9.62 8.21
C ALA A 229 2.81 9.79 9.51
N ALA A 230 1.59 9.25 9.58
CA ALA A 230 0.80 9.33 10.80
C ALA A 230 1.23 8.21 11.77
N LEU A 231 1.80 8.63 12.91
CA LEU A 231 1.68 8.13 14.32
C LEU A 231 1.52 6.63 14.63
N SER A 232 1.72 5.73 13.67
CA SER A 232 1.69 4.28 13.91
C SER A 232 3.14 3.84 13.99
N GLU A 233 3.63 3.57 15.20
CA GLU A 233 4.82 2.75 15.38
C GLU A 233 4.72 1.53 14.46
N VAL A 234 5.84 1.11 13.87
CA VAL A 234 5.83 -0.08 13.03
C VAL A 234 5.26 -1.24 13.84
N GLU A 235 4.07 -1.68 13.47
CA GLU A 235 3.43 -2.79 14.18
C GLU A 235 4.04 -4.08 13.66
N VAL A 236 4.91 -4.70 14.47
CA VAL A 236 5.43 -6.03 14.18
C VAL A 236 4.57 -7.09 14.85
N TYR A 237 3.88 -7.88 14.04
CA TYR A 237 3.13 -9.04 14.49
C TYR A 237 3.89 -10.32 14.20
N SER A 238 4.23 -11.07 15.26
CA SER A 238 4.62 -12.48 15.12
C SER A 238 3.36 -13.31 14.90
N HIS A 239 3.30 -14.12 13.84
CA HIS A 239 2.19 -15.06 13.70
C HIS A 239 2.44 -16.28 14.59
N PRO A 240 1.62 -16.50 15.65
CA PRO A 240 1.85 -17.59 16.58
C PRO A 240 1.76 -18.92 15.82
N ARG A 241 2.76 -19.75 16.08
CA ARG A 241 2.90 -21.07 15.47
C ARG A 241 1.64 -21.91 15.77
N THR A 242 0.86 -22.30 14.75
CA THR A 242 -0.28 -23.21 14.94
C THR A 242 0.19 -24.66 14.99
N TRP A 243 0.54 -25.13 16.19
CA TRP A 243 1.08 -26.48 16.43
C TRP A 243 0.03 -27.57 16.27
N ALA A 244 -1.18 -27.34 16.78
CA ALA A 244 -2.23 -28.35 16.92
C ALA A 244 -2.63 -29.04 15.59
N PRO A 245 -2.93 -28.33 14.49
CA PRO A 245 -3.40 -29.00 13.26
C PRO A 245 -2.29 -29.80 12.55
N ARG A 246 -1.03 -29.32 12.58
CA ARG A 246 0.11 -30.03 11.97
C ARG A 246 0.50 -31.27 12.77
N MET A 247 0.50 -31.19 14.10
CA MET A 247 0.73 -32.35 14.96
C MET A 247 -0.36 -33.40 14.80
N ALA A 248 -1.63 -32.97 14.73
CA ALA A 248 -2.76 -33.88 14.52
C ALA A 248 -2.66 -34.63 13.17
N LEU A 249 -2.25 -33.93 12.10
CA LEU A 249 -2.04 -34.54 10.79
C LEU A 249 -0.94 -35.60 10.84
N TRP A 250 0.21 -35.31 11.45
CA TRP A 250 1.30 -36.27 11.58
C TRP A 250 0.97 -37.43 12.51
N ALA A 251 0.26 -37.19 13.61
CA ALA A 251 -0.26 -38.24 14.47
C ALA A 251 -1.19 -39.19 13.69
N LEU A 252 -2.03 -38.64 12.81
CA LEU A 252 -2.93 -39.42 11.96
C LEU A 252 -2.15 -40.24 10.91
N ILE A 253 -1.15 -39.65 10.24
CA ILE A 253 -0.26 -40.36 9.32
C ILE A 253 0.46 -41.51 10.03
N GLY A 254 1.02 -41.26 11.22
CA GLY A 254 1.70 -42.26 12.02
C GLY A 254 0.77 -43.39 12.49
N ALA A 255 -0.46 -43.06 12.90
CA ALA A 255 -1.50 -44.02 13.26
C ALA A 255 -1.87 -44.95 12.10
N VAL A 256 -2.01 -44.40 10.89
CA VAL A 256 -2.30 -45.17 9.67
C VAL A 256 -1.14 -46.11 9.33
N ILE A 257 0.11 -45.64 9.36
CA ILE A 257 1.29 -46.47 9.10
C ILE A 257 1.40 -47.61 10.12
N GLY A 258 1.17 -47.33 11.41
CA GLY A 258 1.14 -48.35 12.46
C GLY A 258 0.08 -49.43 12.23
N GLY A 259 -1.10 -49.05 11.76
CA GLY A 259 -2.17 -49.98 11.37
C GLY A 259 -1.80 -50.85 10.15
N VAL A 260 -1.22 -50.24 9.10
CA VAL A 260 -0.84 -50.94 7.87
C VAL A 260 0.30 -51.93 8.10
N LEU A 261 1.33 -51.55 8.88
CA LEU A 261 2.44 -52.46 9.20
C LEU A 261 1.96 -53.68 9.99
N LEU A 262 1.03 -53.50 10.92
CA LEU A 262 0.40 -54.62 11.65
C LEU A 262 -0.35 -55.58 10.72
N LEU A 263 -1.09 -55.04 9.75
CA LEU A 263 -1.80 -55.83 8.73
C LEU A 263 -0.82 -56.59 7.83
N GLY A 264 0.26 -55.94 7.38
CA GLY A 264 1.31 -56.54 6.56
C GLY A 264 2.11 -57.64 7.27
N PHE A 265 2.47 -57.43 8.54
CA PHE A 265 3.14 -58.45 9.37
C PHE A 265 2.25 -59.68 9.62
N ARG A 266 0.92 -59.49 9.70
CA ARG A 266 -0.03 -60.60 9.81
C ARG A 266 -0.18 -61.37 8.49
N ALA A 267 -0.25 -60.68 7.36
CA ALA A 267 -0.29 -61.32 6.04
C ALA A 267 0.97 -62.17 5.80
N LYS A 268 2.15 -61.69 6.21
CA LYS A 268 3.42 -62.43 6.09
C LYS A 268 3.57 -63.61 7.08
N ARG A 269 2.83 -63.62 8.19
CA ARG A 269 2.82 -64.75 9.15
C ARG A 269 1.76 -65.80 8.84
N ALA A 270 0.81 -65.50 7.96
CA ALA A 270 -0.31 -66.37 7.61
C ALA A 270 -0.12 -67.10 6.27
N GLY A 271 0.93 -66.78 5.52
CA GLY A 271 1.43 -67.55 4.37
C GLY A 271 2.75 -68.21 4.71
#